data_AF-A0A150GAE8-F1
#
_entry.id   AF-A0A150GAE8-F1
#
_cell.length_a   1.000
_cell.length_b   1.000
_cell.length_c   1.000
_cell.angle_alpha   90.00
_cell.angle_beta   90.00
_cell.angle_gamma   90.00
#
_symmetry.space_group_name_H-M   'P 1'
#
loop_
_entity.id
_entity.type
_entity.pdbx_description
1 polymer ?
#
loop_
_entity_poly.entity_id
_entity_poly.type
_entity_poly.pdbx_seq_one_letter_code
_entity_poly.pdbx_strand_id
1 'polypeptide(L)'
;MTTIDREIAVNGLPHIDVLKIDTEGYDPTVLAGAYSALQAHRISVVTFEYNTVWNRVNATLQQCVRYMDDLGYVCFYDGPRLFKISGTCWDARYEIKKWTNIVCVARGSVLELEFLAGTSVFGPRLGRPPTQ
;
A
#
# COMPACT_ATOMS: atom_id res chain seq x y z
N MET A 1 15.50 -19.45 -2.04
CA MET A 1 14.63 -18.35 -1.60
C MET A 1 15.46 -17.08 -1.59
N THR A 2 14.92 -15.95 -2.08
CA THR A 2 15.63 -14.66 -2.24
C THR A 2 14.79 -13.53 -1.64
N THR A 3 15.27 -12.29 -1.71
CA THR A 3 14.54 -11.09 -1.29
C THR A 3 14.50 -10.06 -2.42
N ILE A 4 13.52 -9.15 -2.40
CA ILE A 4 13.43 -8.07 -3.38
C ILE A 4 14.68 -7.18 -3.32
N ASP A 5 15.18 -6.86 -2.11
CA ASP A 5 16.42 -6.09 -1.95
C ASP A 5 17.62 -6.77 -2.64
N ARG A 6 17.73 -8.10 -2.54
CA ARG A 6 18.79 -8.86 -3.20
C ARG A 6 18.64 -8.82 -4.72
N GLU A 7 17.43 -9.02 -5.24
CA GLU A 7 17.18 -8.97 -6.69
C GLU A 7 17.46 -7.57 -7.26
N ILE A 8 17.07 -6.50 -6.53
CA ILE A 8 17.40 -5.11 -6.89
C ILE A 8 18.91 -4.92 -6.99
N ALA A 9 19.67 -5.42 -6.01
CA ALA A 9 21.13 -5.29 -5.99
C ALA A 9 21.80 -6.08 -7.13
N VAL A 10 21.39 -7.34 -7.33
CA VAL A 10 21.96 -8.23 -8.37
C VAL A 10 21.70 -7.69 -9.77
N ASN A 11 20.51 -7.14 -10.00
CA ASN A 11 20.14 -6.59 -11.30
C ASN A 11 20.54 -5.11 -11.47
N GLY A 12 21.15 -4.49 -10.46
CA GLY A 12 21.59 -3.10 -10.52
C GLY A 12 20.46 -2.10 -10.77
N LEU A 13 19.25 -2.36 -10.24
CA LEU A 13 18.06 -1.55 -10.49
C LEU A 13 18.04 -0.33 -9.56
N PRO A 14 18.39 0.90 -9.99
CA PRO A 14 18.48 2.03 -9.06
C PRO A 14 17.12 2.42 -8.48
N HIS A 15 16.04 2.21 -9.24
CA HIS A 15 14.67 2.56 -8.90
C HIS A 15 13.68 1.54 -9.50
N ILE A 16 12.51 1.42 -8.87
CA ILE A 16 11.37 0.65 -9.36
C ILE A 16 10.15 1.57 -9.36
N ASP A 17 9.55 1.82 -10.53
CA ASP A 17 8.33 2.64 -10.59
C ASP A 17 7.15 1.92 -9.92
N VAL A 18 6.99 0.62 -10.19
CA VAL A 18 5.91 -0.19 -9.62
C VAL A 18 6.43 -1.57 -9.21
N LEU A 19 6.25 -1.92 -7.94
CA LEU A 19 6.42 -3.28 -7.42
C LEU A 19 5.05 -3.93 -7.24
N LYS A 20 4.69 -4.85 -8.15
CA LYS A 20 3.54 -5.75 -7.96
C LYS A 20 3.97 -7.00 -7.20
N ILE A 21 3.23 -7.35 -6.17
CA ILE A 21 3.38 -8.58 -5.39
C ILE A 21 2.09 -9.38 -5.55
N ASP A 22 2.26 -10.66 -5.89
CA ASP A 22 1.18 -11.60 -6.16
C ASP A 22 1.74 -12.99 -5.83
N THR A 23 1.80 -13.30 -4.53
CA THR A 23 2.53 -14.47 -4.02
C THR A 23 1.65 -15.43 -3.25
N GLU A 24 0.38 -15.50 -3.64
CA GLU A 24 -0.59 -16.47 -3.12
C GLU A 24 -0.61 -16.50 -1.58
N GLY A 25 -0.52 -15.31 -0.96
CA GLY A 25 -0.59 -15.10 0.48
C GLY A 25 0.75 -14.93 1.22
N TYR A 26 1.89 -15.00 0.53
CA TYR A 26 3.22 -14.67 1.10
C TYR A 26 3.60 -13.19 0.93
N ASP A 27 2.65 -12.36 0.52
CA ASP A 27 2.83 -10.94 0.21
C ASP A 27 3.45 -10.16 1.38
N PRO A 28 3.05 -10.39 2.66
CA PRO A 28 3.71 -9.77 3.82
C PRO A 28 5.20 -10.10 3.93
N THR A 29 5.58 -11.34 3.59
CA THR A 29 6.97 -11.78 3.62
C THR A 29 7.77 -11.15 2.48
N VAL A 30 7.16 -10.96 1.30
CA VAL A 30 7.81 -10.26 0.18
C VAL A 30 8.01 -8.78 0.49
N LEU A 31 7.02 -8.12 1.11
CA LEU A 31 7.16 -6.74 1.60
C LEU A 31 8.35 -6.62 2.57
N ALA A 32 8.47 -7.55 3.53
CA ALA A 32 9.60 -7.57 4.46
C ALA A 32 10.95 -7.76 3.74
N GLY A 33 10.98 -8.54 2.66
CA GLY A 33 12.16 -8.73 1.80
C GLY A 33 12.50 -7.51 0.93
N ALA A 34 11.66 -6.48 0.89
CA ALA A 34 11.90 -5.22 0.19
C ALA A 34 12.27 -4.07 1.14
N TYR A 35 12.54 -4.35 2.42
CA TYR A 35 12.69 -3.35 3.47
C TYR A 35 13.65 -2.20 3.11
N SER A 36 14.84 -2.51 2.60
CA SER A 36 15.86 -1.48 2.33
C SER A 36 15.44 -0.59 1.17
N ALA A 37 14.89 -1.18 0.10
CA ALA A 37 14.38 -0.44 -1.04
C ALA A 37 13.15 0.41 -0.67
N LEU A 38 12.24 -0.13 0.15
CA LEU A 38 11.08 0.59 0.65
C LEU A 38 11.51 1.76 1.54
N GLN A 39 12.36 1.54 2.54
CA GLN A 39 12.86 2.57 3.46
C GLN A 39 13.60 3.69 2.72
N ALA A 40 14.36 3.36 1.68
CA ALA A 40 15.07 4.33 0.85
C ALA A 40 14.19 5.00 -0.22
N HIS A 41 12.88 4.74 -0.23
CA HIS A 41 11.92 5.22 -1.24
C HIS A 41 12.38 4.96 -2.68
N ARG A 42 13.04 3.82 -2.91
CA ARG A 42 13.47 3.37 -4.25
C ARG A 42 12.35 2.71 -5.04
N ILE A 43 11.17 2.55 -4.43
CA ILE A 43 9.98 1.99 -5.05
C ILE A 43 8.88 3.06 -5.01
N SER A 44 8.38 3.52 -6.14
CA SER A 44 7.38 4.60 -6.16
C SER A 44 5.99 4.11 -5.74
N VAL A 45 5.56 2.99 -6.33
CA VAL A 45 4.25 2.36 -6.05
C VAL A 45 4.43 0.90 -5.71
N VAL A 46 3.72 0.42 -4.71
CA VAL A 46 3.68 -1.00 -4.31
C VAL A 46 2.23 -1.44 -4.36
N THR A 47 1.94 -2.55 -5.03
CA THR A 47 0.62 -3.18 -5.00
C THR A 47 0.76 -4.63 -4.58
N PHE A 48 -0.12 -5.08 -3.69
CA PHE A 48 -0.14 -6.45 -3.22
C PHE A 48 -1.55 -6.94 -3.00
N GLU A 49 -1.71 -8.26 -3.06
CA GLU A 49 -3.00 -8.89 -2.88
C GLU A 49 -3.26 -9.21 -1.41
N TYR A 50 -4.47 -8.92 -0.94
CA TYR A 50 -4.95 -9.25 0.38
C TYR A 50 -6.14 -10.20 0.29
N ASN A 51 -6.11 -11.30 1.03
CA ASN A 51 -7.17 -12.30 1.08
C ASN A 51 -7.01 -13.21 2.34
N THR A 52 -7.85 -14.24 2.47
CA THR A 52 -7.78 -15.20 3.58
C THR A 52 -6.52 -16.07 3.61
N VAL A 53 -5.78 -16.17 2.50
CA VAL A 53 -4.58 -17.02 2.38
C VAL A 53 -3.44 -16.49 3.26
N TRP A 54 -3.44 -15.19 3.58
CA TRP A 54 -2.53 -14.56 4.54
C TRP A 54 -2.55 -15.19 5.94
N ASN A 55 -3.63 -15.90 6.30
CA ASN A 55 -3.69 -16.66 7.55
C ASN A 55 -2.56 -17.70 7.64
N ARG A 56 -1.99 -18.17 6.51
CA ARG A 56 -0.85 -19.09 6.47
C ARG A 56 0.43 -18.52 7.07
N VAL A 57 0.60 -17.20 6.99
CA VAL A 57 1.77 -16.47 7.52
C VAL A 57 1.42 -15.66 8.77
N ASN A 58 0.22 -15.85 9.33
CA ASN A 58 -0.27 -15.15 10.52
C ASN A 58 -0.13 -13.62 10.45
N ALA A 59 -0.36 -13.05 9.26
CA ALA A 59 -0.30 -11.62 9.02
C ALA A 59 -1.70 -11.02 8.87
N THR A 60 -1.84 -9.74 9.23
CA THR A 60 -3.06 -8.94 9.04
C THR A 60 -2.82 -7.79 8.08
N LEU A 61 -3.89 -7.30 7.44
CA LEU A 61 -3.81 -6.10 6.64
C LEU A 61 -3.35 -4.90 7.49
N GLN A 62 -3.83 -4.80 8.72
CA GLN A 62 -3.40 -3.73 9.64
C GLN A 62 -1.88 -3.70 9.83
N GLN A 63 -1.25 -4.87 10.02
CA GLN A 63 0.20 -4.95 10.22
C GLN A 63 0.94 -4.46 8.98
N CYS A 64 0.54 -4.91 7.79
CA CYS A 64 1.16 -4.49 6.54
C CYS A 64 0.94 -2.99 6.27
N VAL A 65 -0.27 -2.47 6.47
CA VAL A 65 -0.55 -1.04 6.27
C VAL A 65 0.25 -0.18 7.24
N ARG A 66 0.36 -0.56 8.52
CA ARG A 66 1.20 0.15 9.49
C ARG A 66 2.68 0.09 9.11
N TYR A 67 3.17 -1.09 8.75
CA TYR A 67 4.55 -1.26 8.27
C TYR A 67 4.87 -0.33 7.09
N MET A 68 3.98 -0.26 6.10
CA MET A 68 4.13 0.64 4.96
C MET A 68 4.05 2.12 5.37
N ASP A 69 3.14 2.47 6.29
CA ASP A 69 2.97 3.84 6.79
C ASP A 69 4.21 4.35 7.57
N ASP A 70 4.80 3.47 8.38
CA ASP A 70 6.05 3.70 9.12
C ASP A 70 7.25 3.88 8.17
N LEU A 71 7.25 3.19 7.03
CA LEU A 71 8.23 3.36 5.96
C LEU A 71 7.95 4.55 5.05
N GLY A 72 6.91 5.35 5.32
CA GLY A 72 6.62 6.56 4.56
C GLY A 72 5.81 6.32 3.30
N TYR A 73 4.96 5.29 3.25
CA TYR A 73 3.99 5.08 2.17
C TYR A 73 2.57 5.38 2.63
N VAL A 74 1.73 5.82 1.70
CA VAL A 74 0.30 5.98 1.90
C VAL A 74 -0.43 4.86 1.20
N CYS A 75 -1.22 4.08 1.93
CA CYS A 75 -1.90 2.90 1.39
C CYS A 75 -3.40 3.13 1.20
N PHE A 76 -3.93 2.46 0.18
CA PHE A 76 -5.30 2.55 -0.28
C PHE A 76 -5.83 1.15 -0.60
N TYR A 77 -7.13 0.94 -0.39
CA TYR A 77 -7.84 -0.07 -1.14
C TYR A 77 -7.89 0.32 -2.61
N ASP A 78 -7.54 -0.63 -3.46
CA ASP A 78 -7.70 -0.53 -4.90
C ASP A 78 -9.03 -1.19 -5.30
N GLY A 79 -10.00 -0.34 -5.67
CA GLY A 79 -11.32 -0.73 -6.14
C GLY A 79 -11.79 0.26 -7.20
N PRO A 80 -13.11 0.39 -7.46
CA PRO A 80 -13.62 1.34 -8.45
C PRO A 80 -13.19 2.80 -8.22
N ARG A 81 -12.85 3.12 -6.97
CA ARG A 81 -12.12 4.31 -6.54
C ARG A 81 -11.12 3.92 -5.47
N LEU A 82 -10.05 4.70 -5.34
CA LEU A 82 -9.10 4.52 -4.26
C LEU A 82 -9.75 4.89 -2.92
N PHE A 83 -9.38 4.19 -1.87
CA PHE A 83 -9.86 4.50 -0.53
C PHE A 83 -8.71 4.42 0.47
N LYS A 84 -8.29 5.55 1.04
CA LYS A 84 -7.12 5.63 1.93
C LYS A 84 -7.36 4.84 3.21
N ILE A 85 -6.39 4.01 3.57
CA ILE A 85 -6.45 3.16 4.77
C ILE A 85 -5.24 3.33 5.70
N SER A 86 -4.20 4.08 5.34
CA SER A 86 -3.06 4.34 6.24
C SER A 86 -3.27 5.55 7.16
N GLY A 87 -2.43 5.67 8.20
CA GLY A 87 -2.50 6.73 9.21
C GLY A 87 -3.83 6.76 9.96
N THR A 88 -4.36 7.97 10.17
CA THR A 88 -5.63 8.20 10.89
C THR A 88 -6.87 7.73 10.13
N CYS A 89 -6.73 7.33 8.86
CA CYS A 89 -7.83 6.78 8.07
C CYS A 89 -8.11 5.30 8.39
N TRP A 90 -7.19 4.60 9.07
CA TRP A 90 -7.35 3.18 9.40
C TRP A 90 -8.58 2.92 10.30
N ASP A 91 -9.33 1.87 9.98
CA ASP A 91 -10.42 1.34 10.79
C ASP A 91 -10.33 -0.20 10.81
N ALA A 92 -10.56 -0.82 11.97
CA ALA A 92 -10.49 -2.28 12.11
C ALA A 92 -11.48 -3.04 11.19
N ARG A 93 -12.56 -2.38 10.75
CA ARG A 93 -13.53 -2.93 9.79
C ARG A 93 -12.93 -3.17 8.40
N TYR A 94 -11.77 -2.60 8.09
CA TYR A 94 -11.04 -2.89 6.86
C TYR A 94 -10.40 -4.28 6.87
N GLU A 95 -10.38 -5.01 7.98
CA GLU A 95 -9.85 -6.38 7.99
C GLU A 95 -10.86 -7.38 7.38
N ILE A 96 -11.28 -7.17 6.12
CA ILE A 96 -12.36 -7.90 5.44
C ILE A 96 -11.96 -9.30 4.97
N LYS A 97 -10.65 -9.57 4.84
CA LYS A 97 -10.06 -10.83 4.34
C LYS A 97 -10.71 -11.38 3.05
N LYS A 98 -11.14 -10.51 2.15
CA LYS A 98 -11.61 -10.87 0.80
C LYS A 98 -10.55 -10.55 -0.22
N TRP A 99 -10.52 -11.32 -1.30
CA TRP A 99 -9.64 -11.11 -2.45
C TRP A 99 -9.77 -9.68 -2.98
N THR A 100 -8.74 -8.88 -2.75
CA THR A 100 -8.70 -7.45 -3.07
C THR A 100 -7.26 -7.01 -3.20
N ASN A 101 -7.03 -5.92 -3.92
CA ASN A 101 -5.72 -5.30 -3.99
C ASN A 101 -5.61 -4.14 -3.01
N ILE A 102 -4.40 -3.98 -2.48
CA ILE A 102 -3.95 -2.81 -1.75
C ILE A 102 -2.87 -2.16 -2.59
N VAL A 103 -2.96 -0.85 -2.74
CA VAL A 103 -1.92 -0.06 -3.41
C VAL A 103 -1.37 0.98 -2.45
N CYS A 104 -0.05 1.10 -2.40
CA CYS A 104 0.67 2.05 -1.56
C CYS A 104 1.61 2.90 -2.42
N VAL A 105 1.74 4.18 -2.10
CA VAL A 105 2.57 5.14 -2.83
C VAL A 105 3.49 5.88 -1.87
N ALA A 106 4.72 6.17 -2.30
CA ALA A 106 5.67 6.92 -1.47
C ALA A 106 5.12 8.32 -1.13
N ARG A 107 5.16 8.67 0.17
CA ARG A 107 4.66 9.95 0.70
C ARG A 107 5.56 11.10 0.23
N GLY A 108 4.95 12.23 -0.10
CA GLY A 108 5.60 13.40 -0.68
C GLY A 108 5.82 13.33 -2.19
N SER A 109 5.44 12.22 -2.84
CA SER A 109 5.53 12.10 -4.30
C SER A 109 4.37 12.80 -5.01
N VAL A 110 4.55 13.13 -6.29
CA VAL A 110 3.46 13.65 -7.14
C VAL A 110 2.30 12.64 -7.23
N LEU A 111 2.62 11.35 -7.27
CA LEU A 111 1.64 10.26 -7.32
C LEU A 111 0.77 10.20 -6.06
N GLU A 112 1.28 10.60 -4.88
CA GLU A 112 0.44 10.70 -3.68
C GLU A 112 -0.74 11.66 -3.91
N LEU A 113 -0.47 12.82 -4.53
CA LEU A 113 -1.51 13.81 -4.81
C LEU A 113 -2.56 13.26 -5.78
N GLU A 114 -2.13 12.56 -6.82
CA GLU A 114 -3.02 11.92 -7.80
C GLU A 114 -3.88 10.84 -7.15
N PHE A 115 -3.29 10.00 -6.29
CA PHE A 115 -3.99 8.93 -5.59
C PHE A 115 -5.01 9.51 -4.60
N LEU A 116 -4.63 10.55 -3.85
CA LEU A 116 -5.53 11.27 -2.95
C LEU A 116 -6.68 11.92 -3.72
N ALA A 117 -6.43 12.52 -4.89
CA ALA A 117 -7.49 13.09 -5.74
C ALA A 117 -8.47 12.01 -6.24
N GLY A 118 -7.99 10.79 -6.44
CA GLY A 118 -8.80 9.62 -6.76
C GLY A 118 -9.61 9.06 -5.58
N THR A 119 -9.40 9.53 -4.34
CA THR A 119 -10.12 9.00 -3.17
C THR A 119 -11.52 9.56 -2.99
N SER A 120 -12.47 8.66 -2.66
CA SER A 120 -13.77 9.08 -2.12
C SER A 120 -13.58 9.49 -0.67
N VAL A 121 -13.41 10.79 -0.40
CA VAL A 121 -13.37 11.29 0.98
C VAL A 121 -14.77 11.12 1.60
N PHE A 122 -15.03 10.01 2.29
CA PHE A 122 -16.13 9.92 3.25
C PHE A 122 -15.69 10.57 4.57
N GLY A 123 -15.45 11.88 4.51
CA GLY A 123 -15.42 12.79 5.66
C GLY A 123 -16.68 13.65 5.64
N PRO A 124 -17.15 14.20 6.79
CA PRO A 124 -18.33 15.05 6.81
C PRO A 124 -18.15 16.16 5.77
N ARG A 125 -19.16 16.32 4.90
CA ARG A 125 -19.15 17.26 3.77
C ARG A 125 -18.45 18.56 4.18
N LEU A 126 -17.23 18.79 3.68
CA LEU A 126 -16.69 20.13 3.63
C LEU A 126 -17.66 20.93 2.76
N GLY A 127 -18.34 21.87 3.42
CA GLY A 127 -19.53 22.55 2.91
C GLY A 127 -19.30 23.13 1.52
N ARG A 128 -20.20 22.77 0.60
CA ARG A 128 -20.42 23.58 -0.60
C ARG A 128 -21.02 24.91 -0.09
N PRO A 129 -20.44 26.08 -0.39
CA PRO A 129 -21.13 27.33 -0.10
C PRO A 129 -22.45 27.33 -0.89
N PRO A 130 -23.56 27.80 -0.29
CA PRO A 130 -24.82 27.88 -1.00
C PRO A 130 -24.66 28.80 -2.20
N THR A 131 -24.98 28.29 -3.39
CA THR A 131 -25.14 29.10 -4.60
C THR A 131 -26.31 30.05 -4.38
N GLN A 132 -26.05 31.35 -4.52
CA GLN A 132 -27.07 32.38 -4.71
C GLN A 132 -27.88 32.10 -5.98
#